data_AF-A0AAP0KN61-F1
#
_entry.id   AF-A0AAP0KN61-F1
#
_cell.length_a   1.000
_cell.length_b   1.000
_cell.length_c   1.000
_cell.angle_alpha   90.00
_cell.angle_beta   90.00
_cell.angle_gamma   90.00
#
_symmetry.space_group_name_H-M   'P 1'
#
loop_
_entity.id
_entity.type
_entity.pdbx_description
1 polymer ?
#
loop_
_entity_poly.entity_id
_entity_poly.type
_entity_poly.pdbx_seq_one_letter_code
_entity_poly.pdbx_strand_id
1 'polypeptide(L)'
;MEESLENDWRAEIPIPRGGPHKACIVVDDRLFVTGGQEGDFMEKPGSPIFKCSRRHEVVYGDVYMLDDEMKWKVLPPLPEPDSHIEFAWAVINNSIIIVGGTMEKHPVTKKMILVGEVFHFHLDTLVNSSYSQHRLVG
;
A
#
# COMPACT_ATOMS: atom_id res chain seq x y z
N MET A 1 -11.89 -1.83 -28.17
CA MET A 1 -10.51 -1.47 -27.80
C MET A 1 -10.60 -0.02 -27.38
N GLU A 2 -10.32 0.27 -26.12
CA GLU A 2 -10.32 1.64 -25.61
C GLU A 2 -8.95 2.24 -25.95
N GLU A 3 -8.94 3.34 -26.70
CA GLU A 3 -7.71 4.07 -27.02
C GLU A 3 -7.46 5.12 -25.93
N SER A 4 -6.19 5.31 -25.55
CA SER A 4 -5.84 6.33 -24.56
C SER A 4 -6.14 7.72 -25.11
N LEU A 5 -6.71 8.60 -24.28
CA LEU A 5 -7.01 9.99 -24.65
C LEU A 5 -5.74 10.82 -24.89
N GLU A 6 -4.60 10.38 -24.33
CA GLU A 6 -3.31 11.03 -24.44
C GLU A 6 -2.21 9.98 -24.69
N ASN A 7 -1.12 10.41 -25.34
CA ASN A 7 0.04 9.57 -25.69
C ASN A 7 1.34 9.98 -24.97
N ASP A 8 1.32 11.09 -24.23
CA ASP A 8 2.48 11.66 -23.57
C ASP A 8 2.34 11.56 -22.05
N TRP A 9 3.46 11.29 -21.37
CA TRP A 9 3.52 11.34 -19.91
C TRP A 9 3.58 12.79 -19.44
N ARG A 10 2.85 13.10 -18.37
CA ARG A 10 2.94 14.38 -17.66
C ARG A 10 3.16 14.16 -16.18
N ALA A 11 3.72 15.17 -15.51
CA ALA A 11 3.78 15.18 -14.05
C ALA A 11 2.39 15.44 -13.48
N GLU A 12 2.03 14.69 -12.44
CA GLU A 12 0.79 14.85 -11.68
C GLU A 12 1.10 15.26 -10.23
N ILE A 13 0.05 15.57 -9.46
CA ILE A 13 0.18 15.98 -8.07
C ILE A 13 0.84 14.85 -7.26
N PRO A 14 1.98 15.10 -6.61
CA PRO A 14 2.72 14.05 -5.92
C PRO A 14 1.90 13.50 -4.73
N ILE A 15 1.97 12.18 -4.54
CA ILE A 15 1.39 11.54 -3.35
C ILE A 15 2.03 12.10 -2.08
N PRO A 16 1.29 12.23 -0.95
CA PRO A 16 1.81 12.84 0.27
C PRO A 16 3.07 12.14 0.83
N ARG A 17 3.17 10.82 0.63
CA ARG A 17 4.34 10.02 0.96
C ARG A 17 4.67 9.05 -0.17
N GLY A 18 5.84 9.24 -0.79
CA GLY A 18 6.43 8.29 -1.74
C GLY A 18 6.73 6.92 -1.10
N GLY A 19 6.71 5.85 -1.88
CA GLY A 19 7.18 4.54 -1.43
C GLY A 19 6.71 3.40 -2.32
N PRO A 20 7.46 2.28 -2.41
CA PRO A 20 7.05 1.11 -3.16
C PRO A 20 5.94 0.31 -2.46
N HIS A 21 5.40 -0.63 -3.22
CA HIS A 21 4.53 -1.72 -2.76
C HIS A 21 3.21 -1.30 -2.11
N LYS A 22 2.64 -0.19 -2.59
CA LYS A 22 1.33 0.36 -2.20
C LYS A 22 0.22 -0.25 -3.04
N ALA A 23 -0.98 -0.38 -2.47
CA ALA A 23 -2.17 -0.61 -3.27
C ALA A 23 -2.68 0.72 -3.84
N CYS A 24 -2.94 0.75 -5.14
CA CYS A 24 -3.51 1.91 -5.84
C CYS A 24 -4.84 1.49 -6.48
N ILE A 25 -5.94 2.03 -5.97
CA ILE A 25 -7.31 1.62 -6.33
C ILE A 25 -8.07 2.83 -6.86
N VAL A 26 -8.66 2.72 -8.06
CA VAL A 26 -9.61 3.70 -8.57
C VAL A 26 -11.02 3.17 -8.36
N VAL A 27 -11.87 3.94 -7.67
CA VAL A 27 -13.29 3.64 -7.49
C VAL A 27 -14.08 4.95 -7.37
N ASP A 28 -15.21 5.04 -8.07
CA ASP A 28 -16.05 6.24 -8.17
C ASP A 28 -15.26 7.52 -8.46
N ASP A 29 -14.45 7.49 -9.52
CA ASP A 29 -13.59 8.61 -9.97
C ASP A 29 -12.60 9.16 -8.92
N ARG A 30 -12.35 8.40 -7.86
CA ARG A 30 -11.39 8.72 -6.80
C ARG A 30 -10.25 7.71 -6.79
N LEU A 31 -9.03 8.20 -6.60
CA LEU A 31 -7.84 7.36 -6.47
C LEU A 31 -7.47 7.19 -4.99
N PHE A 32 -7.51 5.95 -4.51
CA PHE A 32 -7.07 5.56 -3.17
C PHE A 32 -5.67 4.96 -3.26
N VAL A 33 -4.78 5.41 -2.37
CA VAL A 33 -3.42 4.89 -2.23
C VAL A 33 -3.22 4.48 -0.78
N THR A 34 -2.93 3.21 -0.54
CA THR A 34 -2.83 2.66 0.82
C THR A 34 -1.58 1.83 1.05
N GLY A 35 -1.06 1.91 2.28
CA GLY A 35 0.03 1.09 2.79
C GLY A 35 1.39 1.38 2.15
N GLY A 36 2.13 0.31 1.86
CA GLY A 36 3.47 0.29 1.29
C GLY A 36 4.58 0.53 2.29
N GLN A 37 5.79 0.68 1.78
CA GLN A 37 7.00 0.75 2.62
C GLN A 37 7.94 1.89 2.21
N GLU A 38 8.86 2.26 3.10
CA GLU A 38 10.04 3.07 2.83
C GLU A 38 11.29 2.27 3.18
N GLY A 39 12.34 2.49 2.40
CA GLY A 39 13.50 1.62 2.40
C GLY A 39 13.21 0.32 1.64
N ASP A 40 14.29 -0.35 1.30
CA ASP A 40 14.35 -1.69 0.70
C ASP A 40 15.84 -1.97 0.51
N PHE A 41 16.31 -1.84 -0.73
CA PHE A 41 17.70 -1.94 -1.11
C PHE A 41 18.19 -0.61 -1.67
N MET A 42 19.36 -0.17 -1.21
CA MET A 42 20.09 0.92 -1.83
C MET A 42 21.35 0.40 -2.49
N GLU A 43 21.64 0.91 -3.69
CA GLU A 43 22.90 0.65 -4.37
C GLU A 43 24.09 0.92 -3.44
N LYS A 44 25.10 0.06 -3.51
CA LYS A 44 26.39 0.35 -2.89
C LYS A 44 27.17 1.24 -3.87
N PRO A 45 27.49 2.50 -3.51
CA PRO A 45 28.21 3.39 -4.41
C PRO A 45 29.51 2.75 -4.90
N GLY A 46 29.73 2.79 -6.21
CA GLY A 46 30.93 2.22 -6.84
C GLY A 46 31.00 0.68 -6.83
N SER A 47 29.91 -0.03 -6.54
CA SER A 47 29.92 -1.50 -6.61
C SER A 47 30.14 -1.97 -8.05
N PRO A 48 31.22 -2.72 -8.35
CA PRO A 48 31.54 -3.14 -9.72
C PRO A 48 30.58 -4.21 -10.27
N ILE A 49 29.67 -4.71 -9.42
CA ILE A 49 28.74 -5.79 -9.73
C ILE A 49 27.32 -5.46 -9.24
N PHE A 50 26.98 -4.17 -9.15
CA PHE A 50 25.63 -3.69 -8.84
C PHE A 50 25.04 -4.26 -7.53
N LYS A 51 25.86 -4.44 -6.49
CA LYS A 51 25.36 -4.89 -5.19
C LYS A 51 24.54 -3.81 -4.51
N CYS A 52 23.46 -4.22 -3.88
CA CYS A 52 22.71 -3.39 -2.96
C CYS A 52 22.97 -3.76 -1.49
N SER A 53 22.77 -2.80 -0.60
CA SER A 53 22.66 -2.99 0.85
C SER A 53 21.23 -2.75 1.29
N ARG A 54 20.73 -3.64 2.14
CA ARG A 54 19.46 -3.41 2.82
C ARG A 54 19.56 -2.16 3.70
N ARG A 55 18.52 -1.33 3.66
CA ARG A 55 18.31 -0.28 4.66
C ARG A 55 17.31 -0.74 5.71
N HIS A 56 17.13 0.08 6.73
CA HIS A 56 15.99 -0.07 7.61
C HIS A 56 14.72 0.13 6.77
N GLU A 57 13.88 -0.89 6.75
CA GLU A 57 12.57 -0.85 6.10
C GLU A 57 11.54 -0.42 7.16
N VAL A 58 10.66 0.51 6.78
CA VAL A 58 9.51 0.94 7.56
C VAL A 58 8.27 0.62 6.74
N VAL A 59 7.27 -0.01 7.34
CA VAL A 59 5.99 -0.32 6.68
C VAL A 59 4.95 0.69 7.17
N TYR A 60 4.11 1.18 6.26
CA TYR A 60 3.09 2.19 6.57
C TYR A 60 1.69 1.61 6.51
N GLY A 61 0.80 2.17 7.32
CA GLY A 61 -0.65 1.98 7.22
C GLY A 61 -1.36 3.20 6.65
N ASP A 62 -0.63 4.18 6.08
CA ASP A 62 -1.20 5.42 5.58
C ASP A 62 -2.25 5.14 4.49
N VAL A 63 -3.39 5.83 4.53
CA VAL A 63 -4.42 5.80 3.48
C VAL A 63 -4.64 7.22 2.96
N TYR A 64 -4.46 7.40 1.66
CA TYR A 64 -4.69 8.65 0.95
C TYR A 64 -5.79 8.49 -0.09
N MET A 65 -6.55 9.55 -0.30
CA MET A 65 -7.53 9.65 -1.39
C MET A 65 -7.29 10.94 -2.15
N LEU A 66 -7.12 10.84 -3.47
CA LEU A 66 -7.19 11.97 -4.38
C LEU A 66 -8.66 12.16 -4.77
N ASP A 67 -9.22 13.32 -4.45
CA ASP A 67 -10.59 13.67 -4.81
C ASP A 67 -10.69 14.27 -6.24
N ASP A 68 -11.92 14.56 -6.64
CA ASP A 68 -12.30 15.17 -7.93
C ASP A 68 -11.78 16.60 -8.10
N GLU A 69 -11.43 17.27 -6.99
CA GLU A 69 -10.75 18.57 -7.00
C GLU A 69 -9.23 18.44 -7.12
N MET A 70 -8.71 17.23 -7.36
CA MET A 70 -7.29 16.91 -7.42
C MET A 70 -6.57 17.25 -6.10
N LYS A 71 -7.20 16.98 -4.95
CA LYS A 71 -6.62 17.21 -3.62
C LYS A 71 -6.44 15.90 -2.87
N TRP A 72 -5.25 15.69 -2.34
CA TRP A 72 -4.97 14.57 -1.45
C TRP A 72 -5.60 14.80 -0.08
N LYS A 73 -6.42 13.85 0.36
CA LYS A 73 -6.99 13.75 1.71
C LYS A 73 -6.34 12.58 2.44
N VAL A 74 -5.95 12.82 3.68
CA VAL A 74 -5.52 11.76 4.61
C VAL A 74 -6.76 11.14 5.22
N LEU A 75 -6.88 9.82 5.08
CA LEU A 75 -7.98 9.03 5.63
C LEU A 75 -7.50 8.24 6.85
N PRO A 76 -8.41 7.65 7.65
CA PRO A 76 -8.01 6.74 8.71
C PRO A 76 -7.05 5.66 8.20
N PRO A 77 -5.97 5.35 8.93
CA PRO A 77 -4.98 4.38 8.48
C PRO A 77 -5.54 2.95 8.47
N LEU A 78 -4.84 2.04 7.81
CA LEU A 78 -5.05 0.61 7.96
C LEU A 78 -4.97 0.21 9.45
N PRO A 79 -5.70 -0.83 9.87
CA PRO A 79 -5.64 -1.31 11.25
C PRO A 79 -4.22 -1.70 11.71
N GLU A 80 -3.41 -2.21 10.78
CA GLU A 80 -1.99 -2.50 10.96
C GLU A 80 -1.22 -2.03 9.70
N PRO A 81 0.06 -1.63 9.81
CA PRO A 81 0.87 -1.28 8.65
C PRO A 81 1.05 -2.48 7.70
N ASP A 82 0.92 -2.24 6.39
CA ASP A 82 0.98 -3.31 5.40
C ASP A 82 1.62 -2.88 4.08
N SER A 83 2.33 -3.80 3.43
CA SER A 83 3.06 -3.61 2.17
C SER A 83 3.00 -4.87 1.30
N HIS A 84 3.47 -4.79 0.06
CA HIS A 84 3.35 -5.87 -0.94
C HIS A 84 1.89 -6.24 -1.23
N ILE A 85 1.05 -5.21 -1.30
CA ILE A 85 -0.39 -5.31 -1.53
C ILE A 85 -0.82 -4.71 -2.87
N GLU A 86 0.10 -4.50 -3.82
CA GLU A 86 -0.16 -3.82 -5.10
C GLU A 86 -1.33 -4.41 -5.89
N PHE A 87 -1.51 -5.72 -5.79
CA PHE A 87 -2.56 -6.48 -6.47
C PHE A 87 -3.42 -7.31 -5.51
N ALA A 88 -3.22 -7.14 -4.20
CA ALA A 88 -3.81 -7.98 -3.17
C ALA A 88 -5.12 -7.39 -2.63
N TRP A 89 -5.95 -6.86 -3.52
CA TRP A 89 -7.18 -6.17 -3.17
C TRP A 89 -8.29 -6.36 -4.20
N ALA A 90 -9.54 -6.16 -3.78
CA ALA A 90 -10.71 -6.15 -4.66
C ALA A 90 -11.77 -5.17 -4.15
N VAL A 91 -12.57 -4.60 -5.05
CA VAL A 91 -13.76 -3.83 -4.69
C VAL A 91 -14.97 -4.75 -4.66
N ILE A 92 -15.58 -4.93 -3.49
CA ILE A 92 -16.73 -5.81 -3.27
C ILE A 92 -17.74 -5.10 -2.38
N ASN A 93 -19.00 -5.04 -2.82
CA ASN A 93 -20.11 -4.46 -2.05
C ASN A 93 -19.78 -3.08 -1.44
N ASN A 94 -19.31 -2.16 -2.28
CA ASN A 94 -18.94 -0.80 -1.89
C ASN A 94 -17.83 -0.72 -0.81
N SER A 95 -16.94 -1.71 -0.79
CA SER A 95 -15.78 -1.75 0.11
C SER A 95 -14.54 -2.17 -0.67
N ILE A 96 -13.39 -1.61 -0.31
CA ILE A 96 -12.09 -2.13 -0.73
C ILE A 96 -11.69 -3.20 0.27
N ILE A 97 -11.47 -4.41 -0.22
CA ILE A 97 -11.02 -5.56 0.57
C ILE A 97 -9.55 -5.79 0.26
N ILE A 98 -8.69 -5.82 1.27
CA ILE A 98 -7.25 -6.11 1.14
C ILE A 98 -6.95 -7.42 1.86
N VAL A 99 -6.18 -8.29 1.22
CA VAL A 99 -5.84 -9.63 1.72
C VAL A 99 -4.36 -9.92 1.52
N GLY A 100 -3.71 -10.50 2.53
CA GLY A 100 -2.28 -10.78 2.46
C GLY A 100 -1.44 -9.52 2.66
N GLY A 101 -0.20 -9.54 2.17
CA GLY A 101 0.76 -8.48 2.43
C GLY A 101 1.79 -8.86 3.49
N THR A 102 2.64 -7.89 3.84
CA THR A 102 3.76 -8.07 4.75
C THR A 102 3.95 -6.88 5.68
N MET A 103 4.16 -7.17 6.95
CA MET A 103 4.47 -6.16 7.98
C MET A 103 5.97 -6.05 8.22
N GLU A 104 6.34 -5.17 9.15
CA GLU A 104 7.72 -5.09 9.64
C GLU A 104 8.24 -6.45 10.12
N LYS A 105 9.53 -6.68 9.88
CA LYS A 105 10.19 -7.92 10.30
C LYS A 105 10.13 -8.08 11.81
N HIS A 106 9.89 -9.31 12.25
CA HIS A 106 9.85 -9.64 13.68
C HIS A 106 11.12 -9.15 14.39
N PRO A 107 11.02 -8.38 15.49
CA PRO A 107 12.15 -7.63 16.05
C PRO A 107 13.30 -8.52 16.52
N VAL A 108 13.00 -9.73 16.99
CA VAL A 108 13.99 -10.74 17.42
C VAL A 108 14.48 -11.62 16.27
N THR A 109 13.60 -12.39 15.64
CA THR A 109 13.98 -13.41 14.63
C THR A 109 14.35 -12.82 13.27
N LYS A 110 14.03 -11.54 13.01
CA LYS A 110 14.21 -10.83 11.73
C LYS A 110 13.48 -11.48 10.55
N LYS A 111 12.56 -12.40 10.82
CA LYS A 111 11.70 -13.01 9.79
C LYS A 111 10.64 -12.02 9.36
N MET A 112 10.29 -12.07 8.08
CA MET A 112 9.12 -11.38 7.53
C MET A 112 7.85 -11.89 8.21
N ILE A 113 6.94 -10.97 8.53
CA ILE A 113 5.62 -11.29 9.07
C ILE A 113 4.64 -11.17 7.90
N LEU A 114 3.90 -12.25 7.64
CA LEU A 114 2.86 -12.29 6.62
C LEU A 114 1.53 -11.93 7.26
N VAL A 115 0.74 -11.08 6.59
CA VAL A 115 -0.59 -10.69 7.06
C VAL A 115 -1.59 -11.79 6.71
N GLY A 116 -2.31 -12.30 7.71
CA GLY A 116 -3.38 -13.28 7.52
C GLY A 116 -4.77 -12.69 7.70
N GLU A 117 -4.84 -11.48 8.24
CA GLU A 117 -6.05 -10.69 8.44
C GLU A 117 -6.60 -10.19 7.09
N VAL A 118 -7.92 -10.01 7.05
CA VAL A 118 -8.60 -9.34 5.94
C VAL A 118 -8.96 -7.94 6.39
N PHE A 119 -8.52 -6.94 5.64
CA PHE A 119 -8.86 -5.54 5.89
C PHE A 119 -10.00 -5.09 4.99
N HIS A 120 -10.95 -4.39 5.58
CA HIS A 120 -12.13 -3.85 4.92
C HIS A 120 -12.10 -2.33 5.04
N PHE A 121 -12.09 -1.62 3.92
CA PHE A 121 -12.28 -0.18 3.88
C PHE A 121 -13.64 0.14 3.27
N HIS A 122 -14.54 0.71 4.07
CA HIS A 122 -15.90 1.03 3.64
C HIS A 122 -15.93 2.38 2.90
N LEU A 123 -16.40 2.40 1.65
CA LEU A 123 -16.35 3.60 0.80
C LEU A 123 -17.37 4.67 1.20
N ASP A 124 -18.49 4.30 1.83
CA ASP A 124 -19.52 5.24 2.30
C ASP A 124 -19.08 6.06 3.51
N THR A 125 -18.38 5.41 4.44
CA THR A 125 -18.00 5.98 5.73
C THR A 125 -16.53 6.38 5.78
N LEU A 126 -15.73 5.93 4.81
CA LEU A 126 -14.29 6.14 4.71
C LEU A 126 -13.52 5.67 5.96
N VAL A 127 -13.96 4.56 6.56
CA VAL A 127 -13.32 3.95 7.73
C VAL A 127 -12.87 2.51 7.46
N ASN A 128 -11.78 2.12 8.11
CA ASN A 128 -11.25 0.76 8.09
C ASN A 128 -11.88 -0.12 9.18
N SER A 129 -12.00 -1.41 8.91
CA SER A 129 -12.24 -2.48 9.86
C SER A 129 -11.40 -3.72 9.49
N SER A 130 -11.17 -4.62 10.43
CA SER A 130 -10.46 -5.88 10.19
C SER A 130 -11.26 -7.07 10.70
N TYR A 131 -11.12 -8.19 9.99
CA TYR A 131 -11.62 -9.49 10.43
C TYR A 131 -10.46 -10.48 10.43
N SER A 132 -10.20 -11.14 11.57
CA SER A 132 -9.25 -12.25 11.63
C SER A 132 -10.02 -13.57 11.54
N GLN A 133 -9.71 -14.41 10.56
CA GLN A 133 -10.05 -15.84 10.65
C GLN A 133 -8.98 -16.54 11.48
N HIS A 134 -9.16 -16.57 12.80
CA HIS A 134 -8.37 -17.34 13.75
C HIS A 134 -6.85 -17.08 13.76
N ARG A 135 -6.38 -16.48 14.85
CA ARG A 135 -4.97 -16.48 15.27
C ARG A 135 -4.52 -17.92 15.57
N LEU A 136 -4.16 -18.69 14.55
CA LEU A 136 -3.47 -19.97 14.73
C LEU A 136 -2.01 -19.66 15.07
N VAL A 137 -1.75 -19.56 16.38
CA VAL A 137 -0.40 -19.61 16.93
C VAL A 137 0.09 -21.05 16.76
N GLY A 138 1.02 -21.24 15.83
CA GLY A 138 1.86 -22.45 15.72
C GLY A 138 3.24 -22.21 16.29
#